data_AF-A0A5N6LW00-F1
#
_entry.id   AF-A0A5N6LW00-F1
#
_cell.length_a   1.000
_cell.length_b   1.000
_cell.length_c   1.000
_cell.angle_alpha   90.00
_cell.angle_beta   90.00
_cell.angle_gamma   90.00
#
_symmetry.space_group_name_H-M   'P 1'
#
loop_
_entity.id
_entity.type
_entity.pdbx_description
1 polymer ?
#
loop_
_entity_poly.entity_id
_entity_poly.type
_entity_poly.pdbx_seq_one_letter_code
_entity_poly.pdbx_strand_id
1 'polypeptide(L)'
;MFTTAVKYLGKKPKPAMKALEPRFRPEQNQTISRAIFELLKEHGPLSVAQTWERVQEVGIKDLTSKTQMKTVLRWMKERQKLKQICNHVGPNKQFLYTTWFTKPPTVTQPRSSVVKSSQAKAT
;
A
#
# COMPACT_ATOMS: atom_id res chain seq x y z
N MET A 1 40.00 17.83 18.21
CA MET A 1 39.72 17.59 16.78
C MET A 1 39.76 16.10 16.36
N PHE A 2 40.21 15.15 17.19
CA PHE A 2 40.35 13.73 16.79
C PHE A 2 39.13 12.83 17.06
N THR A 3 38.17 13.29 17.87
CA THR A 3 36.99 12.49 18.26
C THR A 3 35.94 12.33 17.16
N THR A 4 35.89 13.26 16.20
CA THR A 4 34.95 13.22 15.07
C THR A 4 35.35 12.17 14.02
N ALA A 5 36.66 11.94 13.83
CA ALA A 5 37.18 10.96 12.87
C ALA A 5 36.86 9.51 13.27
N VAL A 6 36.93 9.20 14.58
CA VAL A 6 36.62 7.86 15.12
C VAL A 6 35.12 7.51 14.92
N LYS A 7 34.22 8.50 15.02
CA LYS A 7 32.78 8.31 14.76
C LYS A 7 32.46 8.03 13.30
N TYR A 8 33.29 8.50 12.37
CA TYR A 8 33.10 8.24 10.94
C TYR A 8 33.59 6.85 10.55
N LEU A 9 34.69 6.37 11.13
CA LEU A 9 35.20 5.01 10.89
C LEU A 9 34.33 3.91 11.51
N GLY A 10 33.60 4.19 12.61
CA GLY A 10 32.72 3.24 13.27
C GLY A 10 31.33 3.05 12.65
N LYS A 11 30.93 3.91 11.70
CA LYS A 11 29.66 3.77 10.98
C LYS A 11 29.80 2.71 9.90
N LYS A 12 29.46 1.46 10.24
CA LYS A 12 29.26 0.41 9.23
C LYS A 12 28.30 0.95 8.15
N PRO A 13 28.68 0.93 6.86
CA PRO A 13 27.79 1.34 5.79
C PRO A 13 26.54 0.47 5.86
N LYS A 14 25.36 1.08 5.64
CA LYS A 14 24.11 0.32 5.56
C LYS A 14 24.34 -0.81 4.56
N PRO A 15 24.13 -2.09 4.94
CA PRO A 15 24.29 -3.17 4.00
C PRO A 15 23.42 -2.87 2.79
N ALA A 16 23.97 -3.06 1.58
CA ALA A 16 23.19 -2.92 0.35
C ALA A 16 21.98 -3.84 0.48
N MET A 17 20.82 -3.27 0.77
CA MET A 17 19.57 -4.02 0.85
C MET A 17 19.36 -4.55 -0.55
N LYS A 18 19.60 -5.85 -0.74
CA LYS A 18 19.25 -6.53 -1.98
C LYS A 18 17.77 -6.28 -2.22
N ALA A 19 17.41 -5.98 -3.47
CA ALA A 19 16.01 -5.95 -3.86
C ALA A 19 15.36 -7.24 -3.35
N LEU A 20 14.20 -7.16 -2.69
CA LEU A 20 13.57 -8.36 -2.14
C LEU A 20 13.26 -9.28 -3.30
N GLU A 21 14.09 -10.31 -3.51
CA GLU A 21 13.80 -11.35 -4.46
C GLU A 21 12.52 -12.04 -3.96
N PRO A 22 11.42 -11.97 -4.72
CA PRO A 22 10.18 -12.60 -4.32
C PRO A 22 10.46 -14.10 -4.24
N ARG A 23 10.06 -14.75 -3.14
CA ARG A 23 10.23 -16.21 -2.96
C ARG A 23 9.47 -17.08 -3.98
N PHE A 24 8.85 -16.46 -4.97
CA PHE A 24 7.98 -17.09 -5.96
C PHE A 24 8.70 -17.23 -7.31
N ARG A 25 8.31 -18.24 -8.10
CA ARG A 25 8.81 -18.47 -9.46
C ARG A 25 8.50 -17.25 -10.37
N PRO A 26 9.44 -16.78 -11.22
CA PRO A 26 9.29 -15.53 -11.97
C PRO A 26 8.08 -15.50 -12.92
N GLU A 27 7.74 -16.64 -13.53
CA GLU A 27 6.55 -16.80 -14.40
C GLU A 27 5.25 -16.47 -13.65
N GLN A 28 5.07 -17.07 -12.47
CA GLN A 28 3.88 -16.92 -11.63
C GLN A 28 3.72 -15.47 -11.16
N ASN A 29 4.84 -14.80 -10.84
CA ASN A 29 4.84 -13.39 -10.42
C ASN A 29 4.28 -12.46 -11.48
N GLN A 30 4.57 -12.71 -12.75
CA GLN A 30 4.11 -11.83 -13.83
C GLN A 30 2.59 -11.89 -13.95
N THR A 31 2.00 -13.08 -14.00
CA THR A 31 0.56 -13.29 -14.10
C THR A 31 -0.18 -12.67 -12.91
N ILE A 32 0.28 -12.97 -11.69
CA ILE A 32 -0.31 -12.40 -10.47
C ILE A 32 -0.20 -10.87 -10.48
N SER A 33 0.99 -10.33 -10.78
CA SER A 33 1.21 -8.88 -10.73
C SER A 33 0.36 -8.13 -11.75
N ARG A 34 0.10 -8.73 -12.92
CA ARG A 34 -0.81 -8.18 -13.94
C ARG A 34 -2.25 -8.18 -13.44
N ALA A 35 -2.73 -9.30 -12.89
CA ALA A 35 -4.08 -9.40 -12.36
C ALA A 35 -4.34 -8.39 -11.22
N ILE A 36 -3.41 -8.29 -10.26
CA ILE A 36 -3.49 -7.30 -9.17
C ILE A 36 -3.45 -5.86 -9.71
N PHE A 37 -2.67 -5.61 -10.75
CA PHE A 37 -2.57 -4.28 -11.36
C PHE A 37 -3.87 -3.86 -12.06
N GLU A 38 -4.50 -4.75 -12.83
CA GLU A 38 -5.80 -4.48 -13.44
C GLU A 38 -6.88 -4.27 -12.38
N LEU A 39 -6.91 -5.08 -11.30
CA LEU A 39 -7.84 -4.88 -10.18
C LEU A 39 -7.69 -3.50 -9.51
N LEU A 40 -6.45 -3.07 -9.29
CA LEU A 40 -6.18 -1.74 -8.72
C LEU A 40 -6.52 -0.61 -9.69
N LYS A 41 -6.46 -0.86 -11.00
CA LYS A 41 -6.82 0.11 -12.03
C LYS A 41 -8.34 0.26 -12.16
N GLU A 42 -9.09 -0.84 -12.06
CA GLU A 42 -10.55 -0.84 -12.13
C GLU A 42 -11.19 -0.17 -10.91
N HIS A 43 -10.71 -0.49 -9.70
CA HIS A 43 -11.34 -0.01 -8.46
C HIS A 43 -10.69 1.25 -7.85
N GLY A 44 -9.50 1.64 -8.31
CA GLY A 44 -8.76 2.76 -7.76
C GLY A 44 -8.00 2.44 -6.47
N PRO A 45 -7.68 3.45 -5.62
CA PRO A 45 -6.83 3.26 -4.45
C PRO A 45 -7.53 2.43 -3.36
N LEU A 46 -7.11 1.18 -3.21
CA LEU A 46 -7.69 0.22 -2.27
C LEU A 46 -6.78 -0.03 -1.07
N SER A 47 -7.40 -0.35 0.07
CA SER A 47 -6.68 -0.86 1.25
C SER A 47 -6.28 -2.33 1.05
N VAL A 48 -5.25 -2.80 1.77
CA VAL A 48 -4.78 -4.20 1.69
C VAL A 48 -5.89 -5.21 1.96
N ALA A 49 -6.80 -4.91 2.89
CA ALA A 49 -7.91 -5.79 3.21
C ALA A 49 -8.89 -5.90 2.04
N GLN A 50 -9.30 -4.77 1.48
CA GLN A 50 -10.21 -4.73 0.34
C GLN A 50 -9.59 -5.37 -0.90
N THR A 51 -8.30 -5.15 -1.17
CA THR A 51 -7.61 -5.82 -2.28
C THR A 51 -7.64 -7.35 -2.14
N TRP A 52 -7.50 -7.87 -0.92
CA TRP A 52 -7.57 -9.32 -0.69
C TRP A 52 -8.97 -9.89 -0.97
N GLU A 53 -10.02 -9.22 -0.50
CA GLU A 53 -11.40 -9.63 -0.75
C GLU A 53 -11.69 -9.69 -2.27
N ARG A 54 -11.27 -8.67 -3.02
CA ARG A 54 -11.44 -8.65 -4.49
C ARG A 54 -10.62 -9.71 -5.21
N VAL A 55 -9.40 -9.99 -4.74
CA VAL A 55 -8.59 -11.08 -5.29
C VAL A 55 -9.25 -12.44 -5.07
N GLN A 56 -9.93 -12.63 -3.95
CA GLN A 56 -10.72 -13.85 -3.68
C GLN A 56 -11.94 -13.94 -4.59
N GLU A 57 -12.64 -12.83 -4.86
CA GLU A 57 -13.76 -12.76 -5.81
C GLU A 57 -13.34 -13.16 -7.23
N VAL A 58 -12.17 -12.72 -7.68
CA VAL A 58 -11.63 -13.03 -9.02
C VAL A 58 -11.05 -14.45 -9.13
N GLY A 59 -10.78 -15.12 -7.99
CA GLY A 59 -10.36 -16.52 -7.97
C GLY A 59 -8.96 -16.77 -8.54
N ILE A 60 -7.97 -15.94 -8.19
CA ILE A 60 -6.56 -16.16 -8.59
C ILE A 60 -6.01 -17.41 -7.89
N LYS A 61 -5.91 -18.52 -8.63
CA LYS A 61 -5.45 -19.83 -8.12
C LYS A 61 -4.06 -19.81 -7.46
N ASP A 62 -3.22 -18.86 -7.86
CA ASP A 62 -1.82 -18.75 -7.43
C ASP A 62 -1.62 -17.97 -6.11
N LEU A 63 -2.67 -17.35 -5.55
CA LEU A 63 -2.61 -16.58 -4.31
C LEU A 63 -3.36 -17.30 -3.18
N THR A 64 -2.64 -18.11 -2.39
CA THR A 64 -3.28 -18.92 -1.34
C THR A 64 -3.44 -18.21 -0.01
N SER A 65 -2.66 -17.14 0.25
CA SER A 65 -2.74 -16.41 1.53
C SER A 65 -2.55 -14.91 1.40
N LYS A 66 -3.16 -14.18 2.35
CA LYS A 66 -3.01 -12.72 2.52
C LYS A 66 -1.55 -12.31 2.70
N THR A 67 -0.72 -13.16 3.33
CA THR A 67 0.71 -12.91 3.51
C THR A 67 1.47 -12.98 2.18
N GLN A 68 1.13 -13.95 1.32
CA GLN A 68 1.70 -14.03 -0.04
C GLN A 68 1.33 -12.80 -0.86
N MET A 69 0.05 -12.38 -0.83
CA MET A 69 -0.39 -11.15 -1.48
C MET A 69 0.40 -9.92 -0.98
N LYS A 70 0.58 -9.78 0.33
CA LYS A 70 1.34 -8.67 0.91
C LYS A 70 2.81 -8.65 0.47
N THR A 71 3.43 -9.82 0.29
CA THR A 71 4.78 -9.94 -0.28
C THR A 71 4.80 -9.49 -1.74
N VAL A 72 3.81 -9.88 -2.54
CA VAL A 72 3.68 -9.43 -3.94
C VAL A 72 3.46 -7.91 -4.01
N LEU A 73 2.57 -7.34 -3.21
CA LEU A 73 2.36 -5.88 -3.15
C LEU A 73 3.62 -5.13 -2.75
N ARG A 74 4.40 -5.68 -1.80
CA ARG A 74 5.70 -5.12 -1.40
C ARG A 74 6.70 -5.18 -2.55
N TRP A 75 6.77 -6.29 -3.26
CA TRP A 75 7.64 -6.47 -4.42
C TRP A 75 7.27 -5.52 -5.57
N MET A 76 5.98 -5.40 -5.89
CA MET A 76 5.48 -4.45 -6.90
C MET A 76 5.78 -3.00 -6.52
N LYS A 77 5.74 -2.66 -5.22
CA LYS A 77 6.12 -1.33 -4.72
C LYS A 77 7.61 -1.05 -4.93
N GLU A 78 8.47 -2.02 -4.66
CA GLU A 78 9.92 -1.90 -4.83
C GLU A 78 10.32 -1.71 -6.30
N ARG A 79 9.61 -2.38 -7.22
CA ARG A 79 9.73 -2.19 -8.68
C ARG A 79 9.04 -0.93 -9.20
N GLN A 80 8.58 -0.03 -8.32
CA GLN A 80 7.88 1.22 -8.64
C GLN A 80 6.60 1.07 -9.50
N LYS A 81 5.97 -0.11 -9.50
CA LYS A 81 4.68 -0.34 -10.20
C LYS A 81 3.49 0.22 -9.43
N LEU A 82 3.59 0.23 -8.10
CA LEU A 82 2.56 0.69 -7.17
C LEU A 82 3.11 1.75 -6.23
N LYS A 83 2.27 2.73 -5.86
CA LYS A 83 2.56 3.74 -4.84
C LYS A 83 1.65 3.51 -3.63
N GLN A 84 2.24 3.57 -2.44
CA GLN A 84 1.47 3.53 -1.19
C GLN A 84 1.16 4.97 -0.77
N ILE A 85 -0.12 5.29 -0.62
CA ILE A 85 -0.61 6.58 -0.12
C ILE A 85 -1.14 6.37 1.31
N CYS A 86 -0.89 7.34 2.19
CA CYS A 86 -1.54 7.40 3.49
C CYS A 86 -2.74 8.33 3.38
N ASN A 87 -3.94 7.80 3.60
CA ASN A 87 -5.15 8.59 3.80
C ASN A 87 -5.36 8.74 5.31
N HIS A 88 -5.30 9.97 5.79
CA HIS A 88 -5.53 10.28 7.20
C HIS A 88 -7.00 10.65 7.40
N VAL A 89 -7.75 9.79 8.08
CA VAL A 89 -9.16 10.02 8.41
C VAL A 89 -9.28 10.19 9.93
N GLY A 90 -9.25 11.45 10.37
CA GLY A 90 -9.19 11.78 11.79
C GLY A 90 -7.92 11.20 12.43
N PRO A 91 -7.97 10.51 13.58
CA PRO A 91 -6.78 9.91 14.21
C PRO A 91 -6.30 8.61 13.54
N ASN A 92 -7.07 8.05 12.60
CA ASN A 92 -6.77 6.76 11.99
C ASN A 92 -5.99 6.92 10.68
N LYS A 93 -4.86 6.20 10.58
CA LYS A 93 -4.04 6.12 9.37
C LYS A 93 -4.48 4.94 8.51
N GLN A 94 -5.03 5.23 7.34
CA GLN A 94 -5.34 4.22 6.33
C GLN A 94 -4.26 4.21 5.26
N PHE A 95 -3.71 3.04 4.95
CA PHE A 95 -2.75 2.89 3.86
C PHE A 95 -3.43 2.29 2.65
N LEU A 96 -3.39 3.03 1.55
CA LEU A 96 -3.99 2.66 0.27
C LEU A 96 -2.88 2.41 -0.75
N TYR A 97 -3.10 1.44 -1.63
CA TYR A 97 -2.23 1.20 -2.78
C TYR A 97 -2.88 1.79 -4.02
N THR A 98 -2.13 2.62 -4.76
CA THR A 98 -2.53 3.15 -6.06
C THR A 98 -1.55 2.70 -7.13
N THR A 99 -2.01 2.60 -8.37
CA THR A 99 -1.12 2.43 -9.52
C THR A 99 -0.37 3.74 -9.79
N TRP A 100 0.86 3.65 -10.31
CA TRP A 100 1.71 4.83 -10.58
C TRP A 100 1.17 5.72 -11.72
N PHE A 101 0.39 5.13 -12.64
CA PHE A 101 -0.14 5.80 -13.83
C PHE A 101 -1.47 6.51 -13.61
N THR A 102 -2.22 6.16 -12.56
CA THR A 102 -3.50 6.80 -12.28
C THR A 102 -3.22 8.08 -11.47
N LYS A 103 -3.60 9.23 -12.03
CA LYS A 103 -3.67 10.50 -11.27
C LYS A 103 -4.38 10.18 -9.94
N PRO A 104 -3.84 10.56 -8.77
CA PRO A 104 -4.53 10.25 -7.52
C PRO A 104 -5.96 10.76 -7.67
N PRO A 105 -6.98 9.91 -7.52
CA PRO A 105 -8.34 10.43 -7.51
C PRO A 105 -8.34 11.48 -6.42
N THR A 106 -8.80 12.68 -6.75
CA THR A 106 -9.03 13.76 -5.80
C THR A 106 -9.68 13.12 -4.60
N VAL A 107 -8.93 12.95 -3.51
CA VAL A 107 -9.43 12.35 -2.28
C VAL A 107 -10.48 13.33 -1.82
N THR A 108 -11.72 13.07 -2.22
CA THR A 108 -12.88 13.77 -1.73
C THR A 108 -12.99 13.26 -0.32
N GLN A 109 -12.28 13.94 0.57
CA GLN A 109 -12.53 13.91 2.00
C GLN A 109 -14.06 13.88 2.13
N PRO A 110 -14.67 12.83 2.71
CA PRO A 110 -16.04 12.99 3.14
C PRO A 110 -15.97 14.15 4.14
N ARG A 111 -16.47 15.33 3.73
CA ARG A 111 -16.68 16.43 4.66
C ARG A 111 -17.42 15.79 5.82
N SER A 112 -16.80 15.80 6.99
CA SER A 112 -17.45 15.44 8.23
C SER A 112 -18.78 16.17 8.24
N SER A 113 -19.86 15.42 7.99
CA SER A 113 -21.20 15.91 8.21
C SER A 113 -21.28 16.17 9.69
N VAL A 114 -21.05 17.42 10.08
CA VAL A 114 -21.39 17.96 11.38
C VAL A 114 -22.88 17.67 11.55
N VAL A 115 -23.18 16.59 12.27
CA VAL A 115 -24.52 16.35 12.79
C VAL A 115 -24.73 17.45 13.82
N LYS A 116 -25.36 18.55 13.40
CA LYS A 116 -25.93 19.55 14.31
C LYS A 116 -27.04 18.84 15.08
N SER A 117 -26.72 18.35 16.27
CA SER A 117 -27.71 18.11 17.33
C SER A 117 -28.28 19.47 17.75
N SER A 118 -29.27 19.95 17.01
CA SER A 118 -30.10 21.06 17.46
C SER A 118 -31.10 20.49 18.45
N GLN A 119 -30.70 20.48 19.73
CA GLN A 119 -31.61 20.20 20.83
C GLN A 119 -32.63 21.35 20.88
N ALA A 120 -33.83 21.09 20.38
CA ALA A 120 -34.95 22.02 20.42
C ALA A 120 -35.38 22.23 21.88
N LYS A 121 -35.45 23.50 22.27
CA LYS A 121 -36.03 23.99 23.51
C LYS A 121 -37.48 24.39 23.22
N ALA A 122 -38.43 23.65 23.77
CA ALA A 122 -39.86 23.96 23.95
C ALA A 122 -40.43 22.75 24.72
N THR A 123 -41.18 22.84 25.81
CA THR A 123 -41.93 23.91 26.46
C THR A 123 -42.04 23.52 27.94
#